data_AF-A0A0P9MSI7-F1
#
_entry.id   AF-A0A0P9MSI7-F1
#
_cell.length_a   1.000
_cell.length_b   1.000
_cell.length_c   1.000
_cell.angle_alpha   90.00
_cell.angle_beta   90.00
_cell.angle_gamma   90.00
#
_symmetry.space_group_name_H-M   'P 1'
#
loop_
_entity.id
_entity.type
_entity.pdbx_description
1 polymer ?
#
loop_
_entity_poly.entity_id
_entity_poly.type
_entity_poly.pdbx_seq_one_letter_code
_entity_poly.pdbx_strand_id
1 'polypeptide(L)'
;MVLTDKQQRFVDAKARGASNKEAAEAAGCKASTASAAGSRWANDPKIKAAILARAQAGDVNPDRNHQRASEAGGDPEEGPEQGGEYLDCLPDTEDPLVWLLALMNEPRAKIFDRRNAAQTAVPYVHGKRGEAGKKEQKAEASKEASRGRFSAGKPPLSVVKR
;
A
#
# COMPACT_ATOMS: atom_id res chain seq x y z
N MET A 1 35.74 9.11 1.28
CA MET A 1 36.57 7.89 1.52
C MET A 1 35.81 6.69 0.98
N VAL A 2 36.50 5.83 0.22
CA VAL A 2 35.92 4.68 -0.48
C VAL A 2 35.71 3.51 0.48
N LEU A 3 34.65 2.71 0.27
CA LEU A 3 34.39 1.48 1.04
C LEU A 3 35.51 0.46 0.81
N THR A 4 35.80 -0.36 1.83
CA THR A 4 36.74 -1.49 1.67
C THR A 4 36.15 -2.58 0.77
N ASP A 5 36.97 -3.40 0.12
CA ASP A 5 36.49 -4.47 -0.78
C ASP A 5 35.48 -5.42 -0.12
N LYS A 6 35.67 -5.74 1.16
CA LYS A 6 34.76 -6.59 1.93
C LYS A 6 33.40 -5.92 2.13
N GLN A 7 33.39 -4.62 2.42
CA GLN A 7 32.16 -3.85 2.57
C GLN A 7 31.43 -3.69 1.23
N GLN A 8 32.16 -3.54 0.12
CA GLN A 8 31.55 -3.52 -1.21
C GLN A 8 30.88 -4.85 -1.55
N ARG A 9 31.53 -5.98 -1.28
CA ARG A 9 30.92 -7.32 -1.46
C ARG A 9 29.66 -7.51 -0.61
N PHE A 10 29.64 -6.96 0.60
CA PHE A 10 28.46 -6.95 1.47
C PHE A 10 27.33 -6.08 0.88
N VAL A 11 27.66 -4.89 0.37
CA VAL A 11 26.69 -4.00 -0.30
C VAL A 11 26.12 -4.66 -1.54
N ASP A 12 26.96 -5.26 -2.38
CA ASP A 12 26.52 -6.01 -3.55
C ASP A 12 25.65 -7.19 -3.12
N ALA A 13 26.01 -7.93 -2.07
CA ALA A 13 25.19 -8.99 -1.47
C ALA A 13 23.81 -8.52 -1.03
N LYS A 14 23.76 -7.35 -0.42
CA LYS A 14 22.52 -6.70 -0.01
C LYS A 14 21.67 -6.27 -1.19
N ALA A 15 22.29 -5.76 -2.25
CA ALA A 15 21.59 -5.43 -3.48
C ALA A 15 21.02 -6.69 -4.18
N ARG A 16 21.63 -7.87 -3.97
CA ARG A 16 21.06 -9.15 -4.45
C ARG A 16 19.88 -9.66 -3.61
N GLY A 17 19.54 -9.03 -2.49
CA GLY A 17 18.49 -9.48 -1.57
C GLY A 17 18.95 -10.47 -0.49
N ALA A 18 20.26 -10.69 -0.32
CA ALA A 18 20.76 -11.60 0.72
C ALA A 18 20.50 -11.06 2.14
N SER A 19 20.31 -11.97 3.10
CA SER A 19 20.17 -11.61 4.51
C SER A 19 21.47 -11.02 5.08
N ASN A 20 21.42 -10.36 6.23
CA ASN A 20 22.61 -9.76 6.86
C ASN A 20 23.74 -10.79 7.09
N LYS A 21 23.36 -12.02 7.45
CA LYS A 21 24.30 -13.11 7.73
C LYS A 21 24.94 -13.61 6.44
N GLU A 22 24.13 -13.94 5.43
CA GLU A 22 24.60 -14.42 4.13
C GLU A 22 25.44 -13.36 3.40
N ALA A 23 25.06 -12.09 3.52
CA ALA A 23 25.83 -10.99 2.96
C ALA A 23 27.22 -10.86 3.59
N ALA A 24 27.34 -11.12 4.90
CA ALA A 24 28.63 -11.12 5.59
C ALA A 24 29.47 -12.35 5.22
N GLU A 25 28.85 -13.51 5.02
CA GLU A 25 29.53 -14.73 4.53
C GLU A 25 30.06 -14.52 3.10
N ALA A 26 29.26 -13.92 2.21
CA ALA A 26 29.67 -13.57 0.86
C ALA A 26 30.81 -12.53 0.81
N ALA A 27 30.89 -11.67 1.83
CA ALA A 27 32.01 -10.75 2.03
C ALA A 27 33.26 -11.40 2.65
N GLY A 28 33.21 -12.69 2.97
CA GLY A 28 34.32 -13.48 3.51
C GLY A 28 34.41 -13.54 5.03
N CYS A 29 33.34 -13.22 5.76
CA CYS A 29 33.28 -13.48 7.21
C CYS A 29 32.99 -14.97 7.48
N LYS A 30 33.65 -15.53 8.51
CA LYS A 30 33.39 -16.90 8.96
C LYS A 30 31.94 -17.02 9.44
N ALA A 31 31.25 -18.12 9.07
CA ALA A 31 29.84 -18.35 9.39
C ALA A 31 29.49 -18.16 10.88
N SER A 32 30.38 -18.55 11.79
CA SER A 32 30.21 -18.38 13.23
C SER A 32 30.19 -16.91 13.68
N THR A 33 30.81 -16.00 12.92
CA THR A 33 30.92 -14.56 13.21
C THR A 33 30.11 -13.69 12.26
N ALA A 34 29.58 -14.28 11.19
CA ALA A 34 28.92 -13.56 10.10
C ALA A 34 27.67 -12.80 10.56
N SER A 35 26.90 -13.35 11.49
CA SER A 35 25.70 -12.68 12.02
C SER A 35 26.05 -11.38 12.76
N ALA A 36 27.08 -11.40 13.62
CA ALA A 36 27.53 -10.24 14.37
C ALA A 36 28.18 -9.19 13.46
N ALA A 37 29.03 -9.62 12.53
CA ALA A 37 29.66 -8.73 11.54
C ALA A 37 28.62 -8.09 10.61
N GLY A 38 27.66 -8.89 10.10
CA GLY A 38 26.58 -8.43 9.26
C GLY A 38 25.68 -7.41 9.96
N SER A 39 25.39 -7.59 11.25
CA SER A 39 24.62 -6.63 12.04
C SER A 39 25.37 -5.31 12.25
N ARG A 40 26.69 -5.35 12.44
CA ARG A 40 27.54 -4.16 12.55
C ARG A 40 27.59 -3.40 11.22
N TRP A 41 27.79 -4.11 10.12
CA TRP A 41 27.87 -3.51 8.79
C TRP A 41 26.53 -3.00 8.28
N ALA A 42 25.43 -3.69 8.59
CA ALA A 42 24.08 -3.20 8.29
C ALA A 42 23.77 -1.89 9.01
N ASN A 43 24.43 -1.61 10.14
CA ASN A 43 24.23 -0.41 10.94
C ASN A 43 25.20 0.75 10.63
N ASP A 44 26.34 0.47 10.00
CA ASP A 44 27.34 1.47 9.66
C ASP A 44 26.78 2.50 8.65
N PRO A 45 26.82 3.81 8.96
CA PRO A 45 26.29 4.86 8.08
C PRO A 45 26.87 4.83 6.66
N LYS A 46 28.15 4.47 6.51
CA LYS A 46 28.80 4.45 5.19
C LYS A 46 28.25 3.33 4.31
N ILE A 47 27.99 2.17 4.91
CA ILE A 47 27.48 0.99 4.22
C ILE A 47 25.99 1.18 3.92
N LYS A 48 25.22 1.75 4.86
CA LYS A 48 23.81 2.11 4.63
C LYS A 48 23.64 3.04 3.43
N ALA A 49 24.45 4.10 3.35
CA ALA A 49 24.41 5.04 2.23
C ALA A 49 24.72 4.35 0.90
N ALA A 50 25.69 3.42 0.90
CA ALA A 50 26.05 2.66 -0.30
C ALA A 50 24.96 1.67 -0.75
N ILE A 51 24.28 1.02 0.20
CA ILE A 51 23.13 0.13 -0.10
C ILE A 51 21.99 0.94 -0.73
N LEU A 52 21.65 2.10 -0.15
CA LEU A 52 20.61 2.98 -0.67
C LEU A 52 20.96 3.50 -2.07
N ALA A 53 22.20 3.95 -2.28
CA ALA A 53 22.66 4.39 -3.59
C ALA A 53 22.61 3.26 -4.64
N ARG A 54 22.92 2.01 -4.24
CA ARG A 54 22.85 0.84 -5.12
C ARG A 54 21.42 0.40 -5.43
N ALA A 55 20.49 0.57 -4.48
CA ALA A 55 19.07 0.33 -4.70
C ALA A 55 18.50 1.35 -5.71
N GLN A 56 18.74 2.65 -5.49
CA GLN A 56 18.29 3.71 -6.39
C GLN A 56 18.88 3.58 -7.81
N ALA A 57 20.12 3.10 -7.95
CA ALA A 57 20.73 2.80 -9.24
C ALA A 57 20.14 1.54 -9.92
N GLY A 58 19.46 0.67 -9.18
CA GLY A 58 18.71 -0.47 -9.70
C GLY A 58 17.31 -0.08 -10.19
N ASP A 59 16.68 0.88 -9.52
CA ASP A 59 15.32 1.37 -9.83
C ASP A 59 15.25 2.19 -11.14
N VAL A 60 16.39 2.73 -11.62
CA VAL A 60 16.44 3.50 -12.88
C VAL A 60 16.44 2.66 -14.16
N ASN A 61 16.30 1.33 -14.06
CA ASN A 61 16.17 0.46 -15.23
C ASN A 61 14.87 -0.37 -15.16
N PRO A 62 13.76 0.13 -15.73
CA PRO A 62 12.44 -0.51 -15.62
C PRO A 62 12.38 -1.92 -16.27
N ASP A 63 13.37 -2.29 -17.07
CA ASP A 63 13.46 -3.56 -17.80
C ASP A 63 13.98 -4.73 -16.93
N ARG A 64 14.76 -4.45 -15.86
CA ARG A 64 15.38 -5.51 -15.05
C ARG A 64 14.45 -6.19 -14.05
N ASN A 65 13.25 -5.65 -13.83
CA ASN A 65 12.27 -6.26 -12.93
C ASN A 65 11.66 -7.55 -13.52
N HIS A 66 11.76 -7.78 -14.83
CA HIS A 66 11.29 -9.01 -15.49
C HIS A 66 12.31 -10.18 -15.44
N GLN A 67 13.60 -9.92 -15.18
CA GLN A 67 14.64 -10.96 -15.26
C GLN A 67 15.06 -11.56 -13.90
N ARG A 68 14.60 -11.03 -12.78
CA ARG A 68 15.05 -11.48 -11.44
C ARG A 68 14.15 -12.51 -10.78
N ALA A 69 12.98 -12.79 -11.36
CA ALA A 69 12.04 -13.79 -10.88
C ALA A 69 12.32 -15.21 -11.41
N SER A 70 13.27 -15.40 -12.35
CA SER A 70 13.43 -16.68 -13.06
C SER A 70 14.53 -17.62 -12.51
N GLU A 71 15.17 -17.34 -11.37
CA GLU A 71 16.27 -18.17 -10.86
C GLU A 71 16.06 -18.67 -9.41
N ALA A 72 14.84 -19.07 -9.06
CA ALA A 72 14.59 -19.87 -7.85
C ALA A 72 13.29 -20.70 -7.93
N GLY A 73 13.34 -21.81 -8.68
CA GLY A 73 12.59 -23.04 -8.39
C GLY A 73 11.09 -23.12 -8.72
N GLY A 74 10.77 -23.97 -9.71
CA GLY A 74 9.56 -24.79 -9.77
C GLY A 74 8.48 -24.35 -10.77
N ASP A 75 8.41 -25.04 -11.92
CA ASP A 75 7.21 -25.11 -12.79
C ASP A 75 6.00 -25.71 -12.01
N PRO A 76 4.76 -25.28 -12.33
CA PRO A 76 4.10 -25.74 -13.55
C PRO A 76 3.67 -24.59 -14.46
N GLU A 77 3.57 -24.90 -15.76
CA GLU A 77 2.97 -24.07 -16.80
C GLU A 77 1.68 -23.35 -16.33
N GLU A 78 1.73 -22.02 -16.30
CA GLU A 78 0.61 -21.18 -16.71
C GLU A 78 1.14 -20.25 -17.81
N GLY A 79 0.35 -20.09 -18.87
CA GLY A 79 0.75 -19.43 -20.12
C GLY A 79 1.14 -17.96 -19.93
N PRO A 80 1.18 -17.16 -21.02
CA PRO A 80 1.50 -15.75 -20.89
C PRO A 80 0.34 -15.08 -20.12
N GLU A 81 0.47 -14.96 -18.80
CA GLU A 81 -0.38 -14.10 -17.98
C GLU A 81 -0.08 -12.68 -18.46
N GLN A 82 -0.87 -12.26 -19.45
CA GLN A 82 -1.03 -10.88 -19.92
C GLN A 82 -1.66 -10.07 -18.78
N GLY A 83 -0.96 -9.98 -17.64
CA GLY A 83 -1.43 -9.38 -16.39
C GLY A 83 -1.22 -7.87 -16.33
N GLY A 84 -1.22 -7.22 -17.50
CA GLY A 84 -1.64 -5.83 -17.63
C GLY A 84 -3.13 -5.84 -17.94
N GLU A 85 -3.94 -6.30 -16.98
CA GLU A 85 -5.38 -6.43 -17.11
C GLU A 85 -5.93 -5.06 -17.50
N TYR A 86 -6.41 -4.92 -18.74
CA TYR A 86 -7.11 -3.73 -19.17
C TYR A 86 -8.38 -3.63 -18.30
N LEU A 87 -8.34 -2.67 -17.36
CA LEU A 87 -9.43 -2.38 -16.43
C LEU A 87 -10.53 -1.67 -17.24
N ASP A 88 -11.68 -2.32 -17.37
CA ASP A 88 -12.75 -1.85 -18.25
C ASP A 88 -13.64 -0.81 -17.56
N CYS A 89 -13.84 -0.94 -16.24
CA CYS A 89 -14.88 -0.19 -15.51
C CYS A 89 -14.37 1.04 -14.76
N LEU A 90 -13.12 1.48 -14.98
CA LEU A 90 -12.58 2.65 -14.30
C LEU A 90 -13.05 3.94 -14.97
N PRO A 91 -13.68 4.86 -14.23
CA PRO A 91 -14.12 6.14 -14.77
C PRO A 91 -12.95 7.13 -14.84
N ASP A 92 -13.00 8.04 -15.82
CA ASP A 92 -12.11 9.20 -15.86
C ASP A 92 -12.67 10.28 -14.94
N THR A 93 -12.07 10.41 -13.75
CA THR A 93 -12.58 11.30 -12.69
C THR A 93 -11.43 11.95 -11.95
N GLU A 94 -11.60 13.23 -11.61
CA GLU A 94 -10.65 13.96 -10.76
C GLU A 94 -10.82 13.65 -9.25
N ASP A 95 -11.94 13.01 -8.86
CA ASP A 95 -12.22 12.63 -7.47
C ASP A 95 -11.62 11.24 -7.14
N PRO A 96 -10.62 11.17 -6.24
CA PRO A 96 -9.98 9.90 -5.90
C PRO A 96 -10.93 8.92 -5.19
N LEU A 97 -11.94 9.39 -4.47
CA LEU A 97 -12.88 8.51 -3.78
C LEU A 97 -13.77 7.76 -4.77
N VAL A 98 -14.26 8.46 -5.80
CA VAL A 98 -15.06 7.86 -6.88
C VAL A 98 -14.24 6.80 -7.62
N TRP A 99 -12.98 7.11 -7.89
CA TRP A 99 -12.07 6.17 -8.54
C TRP A 99 -11.82 4.90 -7.69
N LEU A 100 -11.61 5.04 -6.37
CA LEU A 100 -11.41 3.90 -5.46
C LEU A 100 -12.67 3.02 -5.35
N LEU A 101 -13.86 3.63 -5.37
CA LEU A 101 -15.14 2.93 -5.38
C LEU A 101 -15.36 2.15 -6.68
N ALA A 102 -14.89 2.66 -7.82
CA ALA A 102 -14.90 1.90 -9.07
C ALA A 102 -13.91 0.74 -9.02
N LEU A 103 -12.67 0.98 -8.59
CA LEU A 103 -11.62 -0.04 -8.55
C LEU A 103 -11.98 -1.25 -7.67
N MET A 104 -12.58 -1.05 -6.50
CA MET A 104 -12.95 -2.19 -5.64
C MET A 104 -14.01 -3.12 -6.27
N ASN A 105 -14.81 -2.57 -7.18
CA ASN A 105 -15.89 -3.27 -7.87
C ASN A 105 -15.47 -3.84 -9.23
N GLU A 106 -14.26 -3.54 -9.70
CA GLU A 106 -13.79 -4.00 -11.00
C GLU A 106 -13.50 -5.51 -10.97
N PRO A 107 -14.26 -6.35 -11.71
CA PRO A 107 -14.08 -7.81 -11.70
C PRO A 107 -12.72 -8.26 -12.21
N ARG A 108 -12.10 -7.48 -13.09
CA ARG A 108 -10.78 -7.78 -13.66
C ARG A 108 -9.63 -7.29 -12.82
N ALA A 109 -9.86 -6.51 -11.77
CA ALA A 109 -8.78 -6.07 -10.90
C ALA A 109 -8.37 -7.20 -9.95
N LYS A 110 -7.07 -7.31 -9.69
CA LYS A 110 -6.53 -8.24 -8.70
C LYS A 110 -7.19 -8.04 -7.34
N ILE A 111 -7.45 -9.15 -6.66
CA ILE A 111 -8.13 -9.17 -5.35
C ILE A 111 -7.40 -8.28 -4.33
N PHE A 112 -6.06 -8.23 -4.38
CA PHE A 112 -5.25 -7.40 -3.50
C PHE A 112 -5.53 -5.90 -3.72
N ASP A 113 -5.58 -5.45 -4.97
CA ASP A 113 -5.83 -4.05 -5.31
C ASP A 113 -7.26 -3.63 -4.93
N ARG A 114 -8.23 -4.51 -5.16
CA ARG A 114 -9.63 -4.31 -4.75
C ARG A 114 -9.76 -4.17 -3.23
N ARG A 115 -9.08 -5.04 -2.48
CA ARG A 115 -9.05 -4.98 -1.00
C ARG A 115 -8.43 -3.67 -0.51
N ASN A 116 -7.31 -3.26 -1.09
CA ASN A 116 -6.62 -2.03 -0.70
C ASN A 116 -7.46 -0.78 -0.99
N ALA A 117 -8.16 -0.77 -2.14
CA ALA A 117 -9.09 0.30 -2.49
C ALA A 117 -10.23 0.39 -1.47
N ALA A 118 -10.84 -0.75 -1.10
CA ALA A 118 -11.88 -0.80 -0.08
C ALA A 118 -11.38 -0.29 1.28
N GLN A 119 -10.23 -0.76 1.74
CA GLN A 119 -9.66 -0.33 3.01
C GLN A 119 -9.40 1.18 3.06
N THR A 120 -8.95 1.76 1.95
CA THR A 120 -8.69 3.19 1.82
C THR A 120 -9.97 4.03 1.76
N ALA A 121 -11.04 3.51 1.15
CA ALA A 121 -12.32 4.22 1.01
C ALA A 121 -13.18 4.22 2.30
N VAL A 122 -13.04 3.20 3.15
CA VAL A 122 -13.84 3.05 4.40
C VAL A 122 -13.90 4.31 5.27
N PRO A 123 -12.80 5.03 5.56
CA PRO A 123 -12.82 6.22 6.42
C PRO A 123 -13.62 7.41 5.85
N TYR A 124 -13.79 7.45 4.53
CA TYR A 124 -14.49 8.53 3.83
C TYR A 124 -16.00 8.25 3.72
N VAL A 125 -16.37 6.98 3.53
CA VAL A 125 -17.78 6.55 3.45
C VAL A 125 -18.39 6.44 4.85
N HIS A 126 -17.65 5.87 5.78
CA HIS A 126 -18.05 5.76 7.17
C HIS A 126 -17.29 6.81 7.96
N GLY A 127 -17.93 7.97 8.17
CA GLY A 127 -17.40 9.02 9.04
C GLY A 127 -16.87 8.40 10.33
N LYS A 128 -15.69 8.85 10.78
CA LYS A 128 -15.03 8.28 11.96
C LYS A 128 -16.05 8.17 13.09
N ARG A 129 -16.37 6.92 13.45
CA ARG A 129 -17.40 6.58 14.44
C ARG A 129 -17.13 7.18 15.84
N GLY A 130 -15.97 7.81 16.04
CA GLY A 130 -15.59 8.56 17.23
C GLY A 130 -15.75 10.10 17.18
N GLU A 131 -15.95 10.72 16.02
CA GLU A 131 -16.08 12.20 15.92
C GLU A 131 -17.54 12.68 16.05
N ALA A 132 -18.51 11.91 15.57
CA ALA A 132 -19.92 12.19 15.84
C ALA A 132 -20.28 11.66 17.24
N GLY A 133 -20.41 12.55 18.22
CA GLY A 133 -20.83 12.17 19.57
C GLY A 133 -22.20 11.48 19.56
N LYS A 134 -22.51 10.68 20.60
CA LYS A 134 -23.83 10.02 20.76
C LYS A 134 -25.01 11.01 20.64
N LYS A 135 -24.78 12.29 20.93
CA LYS A 135 -25.75 13.37 20.82
C LYS A 135 -25.99 13.79 19.37
N GLU A 136 -24.95 14.07 18.58
CA GLU A 136 -25.08 14.34 17.14
C GLU A 136 -25.74 13.17 16.40
N GLN A 137 -25.33 11.93 16.67
CA GLN A 137 -25.91 10.75 16.01
C GLN A 137 -27.42 10.61 16.28
N LYS A 138 -27.86 10.87 17.52
CA LYS A 138 -29.29 10.86 17.87
C LYS A 138 -30.04 12.02 17.21
N ALA A 139 -29.40 13.19 17.09
CA ALA A 139 -30.00 14.35 16.45
C ALA A 139 -30.17 14.14 14.94
N GLU A 140 -29.15 13.62 14.25
CA GLU A 140 -29.21 13.23 12.83
C GLU A 140 -30.27 12.14 12.58
N ALA A 141 -30.26 11.06 13.38
CA ALA A 141 -31.28 10.01 13.28
C ALA A 141 -32.70 10.55 13.53
N SER A 142 -32.86 11.49 14.47
CA SER A 142 -34.15 12.15 14.71
C SER A 142 -34.59 13.02 13.54
N LYS A 143 -33.67 13.76 12.91
CA LYS A 143 -33.96 14.59 11.72
C LYS A 143 -34.37 13.72 10.54
N GLU A 144 -33.65 12.63 10.31
CA GLU A 144 -33.94 11.68 9.23
C GLU A 144 -35.31 11.04 9.42
N ALA A 145 -35.63 10.58 10.63
CA ALA A 145 -36.95 10.04 10.96
C ALA A 145 -38.09 11.07 10.83
N SER A 146 -37.80 12.35 11.08
CA SER A 146 -38.76 13.46 10.97
C SER A 146 -39.04 13.89 9.53
N ARG A 147 -38.26 13.42 8.54
CA ARG A 147 -38.51 13.70 7.10
C ARG A 147 -39.50 12.74 6.45
N GLY A 148 -39.84 11.63 7.12
CA GLY A 148 -40.73 10.59 6.61
C GLY A 148 -42.18 10.74 7.06
N ARG A 149 -42.85 9.61 7.26
CA ARG A 149 -44.26 9.50 7.67
C ARG A 149 -44.63 10.27 8.96
N PHE A 150 -43.64 10.64 9.78
CA PHE A 150 -43.81 11.42 11.01
C PHE A 150 -43.44 12.90 10.87
N SER A 151 -43.35 13.43 9.64
CA SER A 151 -43.10 14.84 9.41
C SER A 151 -44.15 15.73 10.06
N ALA A 152 -43.73 16.87 10.61
CA ALA A 152 -44.64 17.85 11.17
C ALA A 152 -45.67 18.30 10.10
N GLY A 153 -46.96 18.10 10.41
CA GLY A 153 -48.05 18.52 9.55
C GLY A 153 -48.09 20.04 9.36
N LYS A 154 -48.76 20.50 8.30
CA LYS A 154 -48.93 21.94 8.03
C LYS A 154 -49.55 22.65 9.25
N PRO A 155 -49.05 23.82 9.65
CA PRO A 155 -49.60 24.55 10.79
C PRO A 155 -51.07 24.93 10.53
N PRO A 156 -51.91 25.03 11.59
CA PRO A 156 -53.31 25.39 11.45
C PRO A 156 -53.45 26.80 10.87
N LEU A 157 -54.38 26.97 9.93
CA LEU A 157 -54.65 28.26 9.30
C LEU A 157 -55.15 29.26 10.35
N SER A 158 -54.39 30.33 10.58
CA SER A 158 -54.78 31.41 11.48
C SER A 158 -55.85 32.30 10.83
N VAL A 159 -57.10 31.87 10.90
CA VAL A 159 -58.26 32.69 10.48
C VAL A 159 -58.84 33.39 11.72
N VAL A 160 -58.08 34.32 12.31
CA VAL A 160 -58.65 35.33 13.21
C VAL A 160 -57.90 36.65 12.99
N LYS A 161 -58.53 37.57 12.27
CA LYS A 161 -58.11 38.98 12.21
C LYS A 161 -58.63 39.63 13.49
N ARG A 162 -57.73 40.20 14.30
CA ARG A 162 -58.11 41.06 15.43
C ARG A 162 -58.80 42.32 14.95
#